data_AF-A0A3B3R6X2-F1
#
_entry.id   AF-A0A3B3R6X2-F1
#
_cell.length_a   1.000
_cell.length_b   1.000
_cell.length_c   1.000
_cell.angle_alpha   90.00
_cell.angle_beta   90.00
_cell.angle_gamma   90.00
#
_symmetry.space_group_name_H-M   'P 1'
#
loop_
_entity.id
_entity.type
_entity.pdbx_description
1 polymer ?
#
loop_
_entity_poly.entity_id
_entity_poly.type
_entity_poly.pdbx_seq_one_letter_code
_entity_poly.pdbx_strand_id
1 'polypeptide(L)' 'MSVDGSTIKSRIKNLLRSPSIKLRRNKPGNNKENLANKVTLEKVLGITASGNRALACDPCSGLVAYPAG' A
#
# COMPACT_ATOMS: atom_id res chain seq x y z
N MET A 1 1.92 9.40 42.97
CA MET A 1 1.99 8.43 41.85
C MET A 1 0.57 8.06 41.44
N SER A 2 0.00 8.63 40.38
CA SER A 2 -1.36 8.29 39.93
C SER A 2 -1.49 8.38 38.41
N VAL A 3 -1.43 7.20 37.79
CA VAL A 3 -2.01 6.76 36.51
C VAL A 3 -2.49 7.83 35.50
N ASP A 4 -1.55 8.43 34.77
CA ASP A 4 -1.85 9.18 33.53
C ASP A 4 -2.20 8.22 32.37
N GLY A 5 -3.36 7.57 32.50
CA GLY A 5 -3.95 6.75 31.46
C GLY A 5 -4.49 7.62 30.34
N SER A 6 -3.72 7.75 29.25
CA SER A 6 -4.20 8.37 28.00
C SER A 6 -5.53 7.74 27.58
N THR A 7 -6.63 8.45 27.84
CA THR A 7 -7.98 7.99 27.50
C THR A 7 -8.07 7.68 26.01
N ILE A 8 -8.93 6.74 25.63
CA ILE A 8 -9.16 6.34 24.23
C ILE A 8 -9.40 7.57 23.33
N LYS A 9 -10.10 8.59 23.86
CA LYS A 9 -10.33 9.88 23.18
C LYS A 9 -9.04 10.65 22.85
N SER A 10 -8.06 10.67 23.75
CA SER A 10 -6.76 11.33 23.53
C SER A 10 -5.93 10.61 22.46
N ARG A 11 -5.93 9.28 22.48
CA ARG A 11 -5.22 8.45 21.51
C ARG A 11 -5.76 8.64 20.10
N ILE A 12 -7.09 8.61 19.94
CA ILE A 12 -7.75 8.84 18.65
C ILE A 12 -7.44 10.25 18.12
N LYS A 13 -7.51 11.28 18.98
CA LYS A 13 -7.19 12.66 18.60
C LYS A 13 -5.74 12.80 18.10
N ASN A 14 -4.80 12.08 18.72
CA ASN A 14 -3.40 12.09 18.29
C ASN A 14 -3.20 11.32 16.98
N LEU A 15 -3.85 10.16 16.82
CA LEU A 15 -3.83 9.37 15.58
C LEU A 15 -4.31 10.15 14.36
N LEU A 16 -5.40 10.93 14.49
CA LEU A 16 -5.94 11.76 13.40
C LEU A 16 -5.01 12.93 13.02
N ARG A 17 -4.11 13.33 13.91
CA ARG A 17 -3.10 14.38 13.65
C ARG A 17 -1.79 13.81 13.11
N SER A 18 -1.57 12.50 13.20
CA SER A 18 -0.36 11.86 12.73
C SER A 18 -0.19 12.01 11.20
N PRO A 19 1.02 12.37 10.72
CA PRO A 19 1.31 12.54 9.29
C PRO A 19 0.98 11.30 8.45
N SER A 20 1.09 10.11 9.05
CA SER A 20 0.86 8.81 8.41
C SER A 20 -0.56 8.63 7.85
N ILE A 21 -1.56 9.31 8.42
CA ILE A 21 -2.94 9.28 7.92
C ILE A 21 -3.13 10.17 6.69
N LYS A 22 -2.37 11.27 6.60
CA LYS A 22 -2.44 12.24 5.49
C LYS A 22 -1.74 11.73 4.24
N LEU A 23 -0.68 10.92 4.41
CA LEU A 23 0.06 10.32 3.29
C LEU A 23 -0.79 9.38 2.43
N ARG A 24 -1.82 8.74 3.00
CA ARG A 24 -2.76 7.91 2.23
C ARG A 24 -3.68 8.72 1.32
N ARG A 25 -3.97 9.99 1.65
CA ARG A 25 -4.90 10.83 0.88
C ARG A 25 -4.25 11.51 -0.33
N ASN A 26 -2.92 11.67 -0.30
CA ASN A 26 -2.15 12.34 -1.34
C ASN A 26 -1.54 11.37 -2.37
N LYS A 27 -1.93 10.08 -2.40
CA LYS A 27 -1.52 9.24 -3.52
C LYS A 27 -2.27 9.76 -4.76
N PRO A 28 -1.59 10.30 -5.78
CA PRO A 28 -2.24 10.59 -7.05
C PRO A 28 -2.65 9.24 -7.64
N GLY A 29 -3.86 8.81 -7.34
CA GLY A 29 -4.51 7.76 -8.11
C GLY A 29 -4.69 8.33 -9.51
N ASN A 30 -4.14 7.65 -10.51
CA ASN A 30 -4.34 7.95 -11.93
C ASN A 30 -3.34 8.92 -12.58
N ASN A 31 -2.03 8.84 -12.26
CA ASN A 31 -1.03 9.24 -13.25
C ASN A 31 -1.02 8.17 -14.35
N LYS A 32 -1.91 8.31 -15.34
CA LYS A 32 -1.93 7.49 -16.55
C LYS A 32 -0.69 7.85 -17.36
N GLU A 33 0.39 7.13 -17.10
CA GLU A 33 1.59 7.19 -17.91
C GLU A 33 1.25 6.90 -19.38
N ASN A 34 1.76 7.73 -20.29
CA ASN A 34 1.54 7.51 -21.72
C ASN A 34 2.38 6.31 -22.19
N LEU A 35 1.71 5.24 -22.61
CA LEU A 35 2.34 3.96 -22.98
C LEU A 35 2.74 3.89 -24.47
N ALA A 36 2.47 4.91 -25.29
CA ALA A 36 2.57 4.82 -26.75
C ALA A 36 3.97 4.46 -27.27
N ASN A 37 5.02 4.84 -26.55
CA ASN A 37 6.42 4.59 -26.92
C ASN A 37 7.11 3.55 -26.02
N LYS A 38 6.35 2.81 -25.19
CA LYS A 38 6.89 1.82 -24.26
C LYS A 38 6.63 0.41 -24.80
N VAL A 39 7.61 -0.47 -24.65
CA VAL A 39 7.43 -1.90 -24.90
C VAL A 39 6.48 -2.47 -23.84
N THR A 40 5.44 -3.17 -24.28
CA THR A 40 4.45 -3.81 -23.40
C THR A 40 4.58 -5.32 -23.47
N LEU A 41 4.28 -5.98 -22.34
CA LEU A 41 4.16 -7.43 -22.30
C LEU A 41 2.71 -7.81 -22.60
N GLU A 42 2.51 -8.67 -23.59
CA GLU A 42 1.16 -9.17 -23.92
C GLU A 42 0.71 -10.26 -22.93
N LYS A 43 1.63 -11.14 -22.53
CA LYS A 43 1.35 -12.25 -21.62
C LYS A 43 2.54 -12.56 -20.73
N VAL A 44 2.25 -12.86 -19.46
CA VAL A 44 3.25 -13.29 -18.47
C VAL A 44 3.00 -14.76 -18.15
N LEU A 45 4.03 -15.60 -18.24
CA LEU A 45 3.96 -17.03 -17.91
C LEU A 45 3.99 -17.29 -16.40
N GLY A 46 4.78 -16.52 -15.65
CA GLY A 46 4.90 -16.63 -14.21
C GLY A 46 5.82 -15.56 -13.62
N ILE A 47 5.75 -15.39 -12.29
CA ILE A 47 6.59 -14.48 -11.51
C ILE A 47 7.42 -15.32 -10.54
N THR A 48 8.73 -15.07 -10.49
CA THR A 48 9.64 -15.70 -9.52
C THR A 48 10.04 -14.67 -8.48
N ALA A 49 10.03 -15.05 -7.20
CA ALA A 49 10.50 -14.21 -6.10
C ALA A 49 11.42 -14.99 -5.17
N SER A 50 12.37 -14.30 -4.52
CA SER A 50 13.39 -14.94 -3.67
C SER A 50 12.85 -15.52 -2.35
N GLY A 51 11.60 -15.20 -1.98
CA GLY A 51 10.99 -15.71 -0.76
C GLY A 51 9.47 -15.57 -0.74
N ASN A 52 8.84 -16.35 0.13
CA ASN A 52 7.40 -16.57 0.21
C ASN A 52 6.61 -15.29 0.56
N ARG A 53 7.27 -14.31 1.22
CA ARG A 53 6.68 -13.04 1.66
C ARG A 53 6.80 -11.91 0.63
N ALA A 54 7.37 -12.19 -0.54
CA ALA A 54 7.55 -11.17 -1.57
C ALA A 54 6.28 -10.89 -2.39
N LEU A 55 5.28 -11.78 -2.35
CA LEU A 55 4.02 -11.58 -3.07
C LEU A 55 2.88 -11.40 -2.08
N ALA A 56 2.00 -10.43 -2.34
CA ALA A 56 0.76 -10.25 -1.61
C ALA A 56 -0.43 -10.59 -2.54
N CYS A 57 -1.44 -11.27 -2.01
CA CYS A 57 -2.62 -11.70 -2.76
C CYS A 57 -3.88 -11.21 -2.06
N ASP A 58 -4.83 -10.70 -2.83
CA ASP A 58 -6.22 -10.54 -2.41
C ASP A 58 -7.05 -11.73 -2.91
N PRO A 59 -7.47 -12.66 -2.02
CA PRO A 59 -8.17 -13.89 -2.42
C PRO A 59 -9.56 -13.63 -3.01
N CYS A 60 -10.17 -12.47 -2.74
CA CYS A 60 -11.51 -12.15 -3.24
C CYS A 60 -11.49 -11.68 -4.69
N SER A 61 -10.45 -10.95 -5.10
CA SER A 61 -10.31 -10.42 -6.46
C SER A 61 -9.37 -11.24 -7.34
N GLY A 62 -8.53 -12.09 -6.74
CA GLY A 62 -7.45 -12.77 -7.45
C GLY A 62 -6.29 -11.85 -7.83
N LEU A 63 -6.26 -10.61 -7.30
CA LEU A 63 -5.17 -9.67 -7.55
C LEU A 63 -3.91 -10.08 -6.78
N VAL A 64 -2.77 -10.05 -7.46
CA VAL A 64 -1.46 -10.31 -6.88
C VAL A 64 -0.59 -9.06 -7.03
N ALA A 65 -0.05 -8.58 -5.92
CA ALA A 65 0.94 -7.52 -5.87
C ALA A 65 2.34 -8.12 -5.69
N TYR A 66 3.30 -7.53 -6.41
CA TYR A 66 4.71 -7.93 -6.41
C TYR A 66 5.59 -6.67 -6.25
N PRO A 67 6.82 -6.80 -5.74
CA PRO A 67 7.76 -5.69 -5.67
C PRO A 67 8.12 -5.26 -7.10
N ALA A 68 7.93 -3.97 -7.40
CA ALA A 68 8.56 -3.38 -8.56
C ALA A 68 10.07 -3.33 -8.27
N GLY A 69 10.86 -4.03 -9.08
CA GLY A 69 12.32 -4.03 -8.99
C GLY A 69 12.93 -2.64 -9.10
#